data_AF-A0A432MKM3-F1
#
_entry.id   AF-A0A432MKM3-F1
#
_cell.length_a   1.000
_cell.length_b   1.000
_cell.length_c   1.000
_cell.angle_alpha   90.00
_cell.angle_beta   90.00
_cell.angle_gamma   90.00
#
_symmetry.space_group_name_H-M   'P 1'
#
loop_
_entity.id
_entity.type
_entity.pdbx_description
1 polymer ?
#
loop_
_entity_poly.entity_id
_entity_poly.type
_entity_poly.pdbx_seq_one_letter_code
_entity_poly.pdbx_strand_id
1 'polypeptide(L)'
;MFREIDGRRVPPLVGRGRPFLAFPRPVRGITLPGSPRSLPRVGIQAVPLTDLGEGTYRGEQGGLYPGGSNRRPAEHEQAGLERARAVRPLDRDGRPADDGRIVLLSIGMSNTSIEFDAFRTIAEADPHTNPDLVIVDGAQGGMAANVILGDRAKGLQFWRTIDARLARAGVTPAQVQVVWIKLADAGPRGQFPTHARVLQRELERITRLLEDRFPNLQLAYVSSRTFGGYARTPLNPEPFAFESGFAVKWLIEEQLAGSPGLNFDPLRGPVEAPWLSWGP
;
A
#
# COMPACT_ATOMS: atom_id res chain seq x y z
N MET A 1 -12.14 69.01 26.65
CA MET A 1 -11.68 68.42 27.92
C MET A 1 -10.70 67.30 27.55
N PHE A 2 -9.56 67.63 26.91
CA PHE A 2 -8.19 67.78 27.48
C PHE A 2 -7.76 66.55 28.31
N ARG A 3 -6.66 65.86 28.01
CA ARG A 3 -5.33 66.38 27.61
C ARG A 3 -4.58 65.56 26.54
N GLU A 4 -3.93 66.36 25.70
CA GLU A 4 -2.79 66.18 24.78
C GLU A 4 -1.47 65.99 25.61
N ILE A 5 -0.32 65.49 25.15
CA ILE A 5 0.79 66.06 24.33
C ILE A 5 1.88 64.93 24.32
N ASP A 6 2.58 64.52 23.25
CA ASP A 6 3.65 65.18 22.47
C ASP A 6 3.95 64.27 21.25
N GLY A 7 4.12 64.66 19.98
CA GLY A 7 4.57 65.93 19.44
C GLY A 7 6.00 65.82 18.92
N ARG A 8 6.19 65.34 17.67
CA ARG A 8 7.27 65.77 16.75
C ARG A 8 7.15 65.11 15.35
N ARG A 9 6.95 65.96 14.33
CA ARG A 9 7.08 65.68 12.89
C ARG A 9 8.43 66.23 12.39
N VAL A 10 9.10 65.53 11.47
CA VAL A 10 9.93 66.12 10.38
C VAL A 10 10.12 65.07 9.24
N PRO A 11 10.57 65.40 8.00
CA PRO A 11 9.77 65.47 6.76
C PRO A 11 10.24 64.46 5.66
N PRO A 12 9.69 64.45 4.41
CA PRO A 12 10.04 63.46 3.40
C PRO A 12 11.25 63.90 2.57
N LEU A 13 12.20 62.98 2.32
CA LEU A 13 13.28 63.17 1.36
C LEU A 13 13.09 62.26 0.15
N VAL A 14 12.75 62.91 -0.96
CA VAL A 14 12.84 62.40 -2.33
C VAL A 14 14.32 62.35 -2.71
N GLY A 15 14.81 61.18 -3.11
CA GLY A 15 16.14 61.00 -3.71
C GLY A 15 16.09 59.89 -4.75
N ARG A 16 16.10 60.29 -6.03
CA ARG A 16 16.09 59.44 -7.23
C ARG A 16 17.40 58.65 -7.34
N GLY A 17 17.30 57.38 -7.77
CA GLY A 17 18.46 56.58 -8.17
C GLY A 17 18.13 55.11 -8.46
N ARG A 18 17.43 54.82 -9.56
CA ARG A 18 17.49 53.51 -10.24
C ARG A 18 18.58 53.63 -11.32
N PRO A 19 19.34 52.58 -11.68
CA PRO A 19 18.74 51.42 -12.34
C PRO A 19 19.32 50.02 -12.03
N PHE A 20 18.43 49.04 -12.17
CA PHE A 20 18.66 47.73 -12.79
C PHE A 20 19.82 46.86 -12.25
N LEU A 21 19.48 45.93 -11.37
CA LEU A 21 20.12 44.61 -11.40
C LEU A 21 19.37 43.76 -12.43
N ALA A 22 20.07 43.54 -13.55
CA ALA A 22 19.61 42.75 -14.68
C ALA A 22 19.33 41.31 -14.25
N PHE A 23 18.12 40.84 -14.53
CA PHE A 23 17.87 39.42 -14.71
C PHE A 23 18.74 38.92 -15.87
N PRO A 24 19.43 37.77 -15.76
CA PRO A 24 20.11 37.21 -16.91
C PRO A 24 19.07 36.89 -17.98
N ARG A 25 19.31 37.42 -19.20
CA ARG A 25 18.51 37.12 -20.39
C ARG A 25 18.44 35.60 -20.62
N PRO A 26 17.34 35.09 -21.19
CA PRO A 26 17.28 33.68 -21.57
C PRO A 26 18.34 33.42 -22.65
N VAL A 27 19.28 32.54 -22.34
CA VAL A 27 20.16 31.98 -23.37
C VAL A 27 19.27 31.16 -24.29
N ARG A 28 19.02 31.68 -25.50
CA ARG A 28 18.50 30.87 -26.60
C ARG A 28 19.56 29.83 -26.95
N GLY A 29 19.15 28.56 -26.98
CA GLY A 29 19.90 27.49 -27.64
C GLY A 29 20.80 26.66 -26.74
N ILE A 30 20.19 25.87 -25.85
CA ILE A 30 20.73 24.55 -25.50
C ILE A 30 19.62 23.55 -25.80
N THR A 31 19.73 22.87 -26.94
CA THR A 31 18.93 21.70 -27.26
C THR A 31 19.36 20.60 -26.29
N LEU A 32 18.59 20.38 -25.23
CA LEU A 32 18.75 19.20 -24.38
C LEU A 32 18.45 17.96 -25.23
N PRO A 33 19.37 16.99 -25.36
CA PRO A 33 19.10 15.79 -26.11
C PRO A 33 18.07 14.94 -25.34
N GLY A 34 16.92 14.72 -25.98
CA GLY A 34 15.96 13.68 -25.61
C GLY A 34 15.04 14.04 -24.45
N SER A 35 13.87 14.59 -24.76
CA SER A 35 12.69 14.39 -23.90
C SER A 35 12.58 12.89 -23.60
N PRO A 36 12.41 12.45 -22.33
CA PRO A 36 12.09 11.05 -22.08
C PRO A 36 10.83 10.76 -22.89
N ARG A 37 10.93 9.79 -23.79
CA ARG A 37 9.83 9.32 -24.63
C ARG A 37 8.67 9.01 -23.68
N SER A 38 7.67 9.89 -23.65
CA SER A 38 6.43 9.61 -22.93
C SER A 38 5.88 8.32 -23.54
N LEU A 39 5.72 7.28 -22.73
CA LEU A 39 4.97 6.12 -23.17
C LEU A 39 3.61 6.63 -23.69
N PRO A 40 3.13 6.16 -24.85
CA PRO A 40 1.82 6.57 -25.34
C PRO A 40 0.79 6.33 -24.22
N ARG A 41 -0.18 7.24 -24.06
CA ARG A 41 -1.37 6.96 -23.25
C ARG A 41 -2.08 5.79 -23.90
N VAL A 42 -1.69 4.57 -23.54
CA VAL A 42 -2.47 3.39 -23.85
C VAL A 42 -3.60 3.45 -22.86
N GLY A 43 -4.70 4.10 -23.26
CA GLY A 43 -5.97 3.88 -22.59
C GLY A 43 -6.27 2.41 -22.74
N ILE A 44 -6.00 1.62 -21.70
CA ILE A 44 -6.48 0.25 -21.73
C ILE A 44 -7.99 0.37 -21.58
N GLN A 45 -8.70 -0.09 -22.61
CA GLN A 45 -10.10 -0.46 -22.49
C GLN A 45 -10.21 -1.74 -21.66
N ALA A 46 -9.67 -1.72 -20.44
CA ALA A 46 -9.80 -2.82 -19.50
C ALA A 46 -11.02 -2.52 -18.66
N VAL A 47 -12.01 -3.37 -18.79
CA VAL A 47 -13.17 -3.39 -17.91
C VAL A 47 -12.66 -3.77 -16.50
N PRO A 48 -12.97 -3.00 -15.44
CA PRO A 48 -12.57 -3.33 -14.07
C PRO A 48 -12.94 -4.77 -13.71
N LEU A 49 -12.16 -5.44 -12.84
CA LEU A 49 -12.47 -6.83 -12.43
C LEU A 49 -13.90 -6.96 -11.91
N THR A 50 -14.35 -5.98 -11.11
CA THR A 50 -15.72 -5.95 -10.59
C THR A 50 -16.79 -5.89 -11.67
N ASP A 51 -16.48 -5.24 -12.79
CA ASP A 51 -17.42 -5.01 -13.88
C ASP A 51 -17.34 -6.13 -14.93
N LEU A 52 -16.20 -6.82 -15.03
CA LEU A 52 -16.07 -8.04 -15.82
C LEU A 52 -17.02 -9.11 -15.29
N GLY A 53 -17.13 -9.26 -13.97
CA GLY A 53 -17.97 -10.27 -13.34
C GLY A 53 -17.68 -11.67 -13.89
N GLU A 54 -18.71 -12.35 -14.39
CA GLU A 54 -18.59 -13.67 -15.03
C GLU A 54 -17.87 -13.65 -16.39
N GLY A 55 -17.65 -12.46 -16.98
CA GLY A 55 -16.89 -12.26 -18.20
C GLY A 55 -15.39 -12.52 -18.02
N THR A 56 -14.63 -12.39 -19.11
CA THR A 56 -13.20 -12.71 -19.12
C THR A 56 -12.34 -11.59 -19.69
N TYR A 57 -11.12 -11.47 -19.16
CA TYR A 57 -10.02 -10.73 -19.76
C TYR A 57 -8.97 -11.73 -20.23
N ARG A 58 -8.76 -11.81 -21.55
CA ARG A 58 -7.78 -12.73 -22.17
C ARG A 58 -7.93 -14.18 -21.69
N GLY A 59 -9.17 -14.64 -21.52
CA GLY A 59 -9.50 -16.00 -21.09
C GLY A 59 -9.56 -16.21 -19.57
N GLU A 60 -9.19 -15.22 -18.76
CA GLU A 60 -9.24 -15.30 -17.30
C GLU A 60 -10.48 -14.59 -16.77
N GLN A 61 -11.23 -15.25 -15.88
CA GLN A 61 -12.50 -14.76 -15.34
C GLN A 61 -12.31 -13.51 -14.45
N GLY A 62 -13.20 -12.53 -14.61
CA GLY A 62 -13.31 -11.37 -13.74
C GLY A 62 -13.95 -11.66 -12.38
N GLY A 63 -14.48 -10.61 -11.75
CA GLY A 63 -14.96 -10.63 -10.37
C GLY A 63 -13.81 -10.62 -9.35
N LEU A 64 -14.14 -10.30 -8.10
CA LEU A 64 -13.20 -10.33 -6.98
C LEU A 64 -13.04 -11.75 -6.40
N TYR A 65 -14.04 -12.61 -6.57
CA TYR A 65 -14.14 -13.94 -5.97
C TYR A 65 -14.57 -14.98 -7.03
N PRO A 66 -14.50 -16.30 -6.71
CA PRO A 66 -14.87 -17.35 -7.65
C PRO A 66 -16.25 -17.17 -8.28
N GLY A 67 -16.38 -17.57 -9.54
CA GLY A 67 -17.63 -17.48 -10.28
C GLY A 67 -17.98 -16.06 -10.72
N GLY A 68 -17.00 -15.15 -10.84
CA GLY A 68 -17.24 -13.78 -11.28
C GLY A 68 -17.94 -12.90 -10.23
N SER A 69 -18.00 -13.34 -8.99
CA SER A 69 -18.68 -12.64 -7.90
C SER A 69 -17.85 -11.49 -7.35
N ASN A 70 -18.51 -10.41 -6.92
CA ASN A 70 -17.90 -9.35 -6.08
C ASN A 70 -18.29 -9.47 -4.61
N ARG A 71 -19.03 -10.52 -4.25
CA ARG A 71 -19.37 -10.87 -2.87
C ARG A 71 -18.44 -11.95 -2.38
N ARG A 72 -17.85 -11.71 -1.21
CA ARG A 72 -17.03 -12.70 -0.50
C ARG A 72 -17.88 -13.95 -0.20
N PRO A 73 -17.34 -15.17 -0.38
CA PRO A 73 -18.04 -16.40 0.00
C PRO A 73 -18.42 -16.39 1.48
N ALA A 74 -19.62 -16.89 1.81
CA ALA A 74 -20.20 -16.77 3.15
C ALA A 74 -19.34 -17.41 4.26
N GLU A 75 -18.75 -18.59 3.99
CA GLU A 75 -17.86 -19.25 4.95
C GLU A 75 -16.59 -18.42 5.21
N HIS A 76 -16.04 -17.80 4.16
CA HIS A 76 -14.86 -16.95 4.27
C HIS A 76 -15.15 -15.60 4.94
N GLU A 77 -16.36 -15.05 4.72
CA GLU A 77 -16.88 -13.89 5.44
C GLU A 77 -16.99 -14.18 6.93
N GLN A 78 -17.63 -15.30 7.30
CA GLN A 78 -17.81 -15.71 8.68
C GLN A 78 -16.46 -15.90 9.39
N ALA A 79 -15.50 -16.59 8.74
CA ALA A 79 -14.15 -16.74 9.27
C ALA A 79 -13.43 -15.39 9.47
N GLY A 80 -13.61 -14.45 8.53
CA GLY A 80 -13.09 -13.09 8.64
C GLY A 80 -13.70 -12.33 9.83
N LEU A 81 -15.02 -12.46 10.05
CA LEU A 81 -15.71 -11.84 11.18
C LEU A 81 -15.28 -12.43 12.52
N GLU A 82 -15.05 -13.74 12.60
CA GLU A 82 -14.52 -14.39 13.81
C GLU A 82 -13.12 -13.89 14.15
N ARG A 83 -12.25 -13.76 13.15
CA ARG A 83 -10.91 -13.19 13.32
C ARG A 83 -10.94 -11.71 13.68
N ALA A 84 -11.84 -10.94 13.07
CA ALA A 84 -12.05 -9.53 13.41
C ALA A 84 -12.49 -9.35 14.87
N ARG A 85 -13.33 -10.26 15.40
CA ARG A 85 -13.72 -10.26 16.82
C ARG A 85 -12.58 -10.63 17.76
N ALA A 86 -11.56 -11.34 17.27
CA ALA A 86 -10.36 -11.67 18.04
C ALA A 86 -9.36 -10.49 18.12
N VAL A 87 -9.49 -9.49 17.24
CA VAL A 87 -8.66 -8.28 17.29
C VAL A 87 -8.97 -7.49 18.58
N ARG A 88 -7.95 -7.30 19.39
CA ARG A 88 -8.06 -6.62 20.70
C ARG A 88 -6.72 -6.02 21.14
N PRO A 89 -6.68 -5.09 22.09
CA PRO A 89 -5.42 -4.57 22.62
C PRO A 89 -4.52 -5.69 23.17
N LEU A 90 -3.25 -5.70 22.74
CA LEU A 90 -2.22 -6.63 23.18
C LEU A 90 -1.07 -5.88 23.88
N ASP A 91 -0.48 -6.47 24.90
CA ASP A 91 0.77 -6.02 25.51
C ASP A 91 1.97 -6.23 24.56
N ARG A 92 3.17 -5.85 25.02
CA ARG A 92 4.40 -5.93 24.22
C ARG A 92 4.80 -7.38 23.87
N ASP A 93 4.37 -8.35 24.66
CA ASP A 93 4.62 -9.78 24.44
C ASP A 93 3.51 -10.44 23.60
N GLY A 94 2.51 -9.67 23.17
CA GLY A 94 1.39 -10.17 22.37
C GLY A 94 0.30 -10.85 23.18
N ARG A 95 0.24 -10.64 24.50
CA ARG A 95 -0.86 -11.13 25.35
C ARG A 95 -1.95 -10.08 25.48
N PRO A 96 -3.22 -10.47 25.67
CA PRO A 96 -4.31 -9.51 25.85
C PRO A 96 -4.08 -8.64 27.08
N ALA A 97 -4.24 -7.33 26.95
CA ALA A 97 -4.09 -6.38 28.04
C ALA A 97 -4.95 -5.14 27.81
N ASP A 98 -5.62 -4.65 28.85
CA ASP A 98 -6.54 -3.51 28.76
C ASP A 98 -5.83 -2.19 28.42
N ASP A 99 -4.53 -2.08 28.72
CA ASP A 99 -3.65 -0.96 28.36
C ASP A 99 -2.78 -1.26 27.13
N GLY A 100 -3.10 -2.33 26.40
CA GLY A 100 -2.39 -2.80 25.22
C GLY A 100 -2.61 -1.94 23.98
N ARG A 101 -2.12 -2.43 22.83
CA ARG A 101 -2.29 -1.80 21.51
C ARG A 101 -2.78 -2.79 20.47
N ILE A 102 -3.55 -2.28 19.51
CA ILE A 102 -3.89 -2.97 18.26
C ILE A 102 -3.00 -2.37 17.18
N VAL A 103 -2.21 -3.15 16.46
CA VAL A 103 -1.37 -2.61 15.37
C VAL A 103 -1.91 -3.00 14.00
N LEU A 104 -2.14 -1.98 13.17
CA LEU A 104 -2.38 -2.08 11.73
C LEU A 104 -1.12 -1.65 10.98
N LEU A 105 -0.55 -2.55 10.18
CA LEU A 105 0.72 -2.36 9.49
C LEU A 105 0.55 -2.41 7.96
N SER A 106 1.13 -1.45 7.23
CA SER A 106 1.20 -1.56 5.77
C SER A 106 2.42 -2.36 5.29
N ILE A 107 2.25 -3.16 4.25
CA ILE A 107 3.30 -3.90 3.56
C ILE A 107 3.27 -3.50 2.08
N GLY A 108 4.32 -2.85 1.60
CA GLY A 108 4.32 -2.42 0.21
C GLY A 108 5.45 -1.51 -0.23
N MET A 109 5.27 -0.95 -1.41
CA MET A 109 6.20 -0.02 -2.06
C MET A 109 5.74 1.45 -1.89
N SER A 110 6.35 2.39 -2.63
CA SER A 110 6.01 3.83 -2.52
C SER A 110 4.53 4.16 -2.73
N ASN A 111 3.84 3.49 -3.66
CA ASN A 111 2.40 3.73 -3.85
C ASN A 111 1.60 3.37 -2.59
N THR A 112 1.94 2.24 -1.97
CA THR A 112 1.34 1.81 -0.71
C THR A 112 1.58 2.83 0.39
N SER A 113 2.82 3.32 0.56
CA SER A 113 3.12 4.36 1.56
C SER A 113 2.31 5.65 1.33
N ILE A 114 2.19 6.11 0.08
CA ILE A 114 1.41 7.32 -0.25
C ILE A 114 -0.08 7.14 0.07
N GLU A 115 -0.66 6.01 -0.36
CA GLU A 115 -2.09 5.74 -0.14
C GLU A 115 -2.39 5.44 1.35
N PHE A 116 -1.47 4.76 2.03
CA PHE A 116 -1.59 4.43 3.44
C PHE A 116 -1.44 5.66 4.34
N ASP A 117 -0.63 6.64 3.96
CA ASP A 117 -0.52 7.93 4.66
C ASP A 117 -1.83 8.73 4.59
N ALA A 118 -2.48 8.72 3.43
CA ALA A 118 -3.81 9.33 3.26
C ALA A 118 -4.86 8.59 4.11
N PHE A 119 -4.87 7.26 4.06
CA PHE A 119 -5.74 6.44 4.92
C PHE A 119 -5.52 6.73 6.41
N ARG A 120 -4.26 6.76 6.86
CA ARG A 120 -3.91 7.05 8.25
C ARG A 120 -4.46 8.41 8.68
N THR A 121 -4.29 9.44 7.84
CA THR A 121 -4.82 10.79 8.11
C THR A 121 -6.34 10.78 8.30
N ILE A 122 -7.07 10.01 7.49
CA ILE A 122 -8.53 9.88 7.61
C ILE A 122 -8.89 9.10 8.88
N ALA A 123 -8.24 7.96 9.13
CA ALA A 123 -8.52 7.10 10.27
C ALA A 123 -8.22 7.79 11.62
N GLU A 124 -7.10 8.52 11.73
CA GLU A 124 -6.73 9.25 12.95
C GLU A 124 -7.66 10.44 13.24
N ALA A 125 -8.34 10.96 12.23
CA ALA A 125 -9.33 12.04 12.37
C ALA A 125 -10.75 11.53 12.68
N ASP A 126 -11.02 10.24 12.49
CA ASP A 126 -12.34 9.64 12.71
C ASP A 126 -12.57 9.34 14.21
N PRO A 127 -13.57 9.95 14.87
CA PRO A 127 -13.86 9.70 16.29
C PRO A 127 -14.35 8.27 16.59
N HIS A 128 -14.70 7.49 15.56
CA HIS A 128 -15.07 6.08 15.69
C HIS A 128 -13.88 5.12 15.62
N THR A 129 -12.68 5.61 15.32
CA THR A 129 -11.46 4.79 15.40
C THR A 129 -11.17 4.40 16.83
N ASN A 130 -10.86 3.12 17.05
CA ASN A 130 -10.50 2.60 18.37
C ASN A 130 -9.25 3.34 18.89
N PRO A 131 -9.29 3.94 20.09
CA PRO A 131 -8.17 4.72 20.63
C PRO A 131 -6.90 3.90 20.92
N ASP A 132 -7.00 2.58 20.98
CA ASP A 132 -5.85 1.68 21.16
C ASP A 132 -5.19 1.26 19.84
N LEU A 133 -5.76 1.68 18.70
CA LEU A 133 -5.21 1.42 17.38
C LEU A 133 -3.96 2.27 17.13
N VAL A 134 -2.89 1.60 16.70
CA VAL A 134 -1.66 2.22 16.22
C VAL A 134 -1.48 1.85 14.75
N ILE A 135 -1.48 2.87 13.89
CA ILE A 135 -1.33 2.72 12.43
C ILE A 135 0.14 2.95 12.06
N VAL A 136 0.79 1.92 11.53
CA VAL A 136 2.23 1.97 11.19
C VAL A 136 2.41 1.76 9.70
N ASP A 137 2.98 2.77 9.02
CA ASP A 137 3.42 2.63 7.63
C ASP A 137 4.71 1.79 7.60
N GLY A 138 4.63 0.54 7.14
CA GLY A 138 5.79 -0.32 6.87
C GLY A 138 6.26 -0.29 5.41
N ALA A 139 5.52 0.38 4.52
CA ALA A 139 5.80 0.42 3.09
C ALA A 139 7.00 1.33 2.77
N GLN A 140 7.76 0.96 1.74
CA GLN A 140 9.07 1.55 1.45
C GLN A 140 9.26 1.79 -0.06
N GLY A 141 9.68 2.99 -0.42
CA GLY A 141 9.98 3.32 -1.82
C GLY A 141 10.99 2.34 -2.44
N GLY A 142 10.68 1.85 -3.64
CA GLY A 142 11.52 0.88 -4.36
C GLY A 142 11.38 -0.58 -3.91
N MET A 143 10.61 -0.88 -2.87
CA MET A 143 10.43 -2.23 -2.32
C MET A 143 9.21 -2.94 -2.93
N ALA A 144 9.29 -3.20 -4.24
CA ALA A 144 8.38 -4.07 -4.99
C ALA A 144 8.49 -5.54 -4.55
N ALA A 145 7.51 -6.39 -4.88
CA ALA A 145 7.49 -7.80 -4.44
C ALA A 145 8.76 -8.56 -4.90
N ASN A 146 9.06 -8.48 -6.19
CA ASN A 146 10.28 -9.04 -6.77
C ASN A 146 11.59 -8.48 -6.17
N VAL A 147 11.58 -7.26 -5.62
CA VAL A 147 12.75 -6.68 -4.94
C VAL A 147 12.88 -7.22 -3.52
N ILE A 148 11.78 -7.30 -2.77
CA ILE A 148 11.74 -7.85 -1.41
C ILE A 148 12.23 -9.30 -1.41
N LEU A 149 11.81 -10.10 -2.39
CA LEU A 149 12.12 -11.53 -2.46
C LEU A 149 13.38 -11.87 -3.27
N GLY A 150 13.71 -11.07 -4.29
CA GLY A 150 14.77 -11.36 -5.25
C GLY A 150 16.16 -10.81 -4.87
N ASP A 151 16.22 -9.81 -4.01
CA ASP A 151 17.48 -9.24 -3.50
C ASP A 151 17.56 -9.42 -1.98
N ARG A 152 18.42 -10.34 -1.53
CA ARG A 152 18.55 -10.68 -0.09
C ARG A 152 18.92 -9.47 0.77
N ALA A 153 19.79 -8.59 0.29
CA ALA A 153 20.22 -7.43 1.08
C ALA A 153 19.07 -6.43 1.22
N LYS A 154 18.34 -6.17 0.14
CA LYS A 154 17.16 -5.28 0.18
C LYS A 154 16.01 -5.89 0.97
N GLY A 155 15.75 -7.19 0.84
CA GLY A 155 14.76 -7.91 1.65
C GLY A 155 15.06 -7.79 3.15
N LEU A 156 16.31 -7.99 3.57
CA LEU A 156 16.71 -7.77 4.97
C LEU A 156 16.53 -6.30 5.40
N GLN A 157 16.85 -5.35 4.53
CA GLN A 157 16.63 -3.92 4.80
C GLN A 157 15.14 -3.58 4.95
N PHE A 158 14.27 -4.17 4.12
CA PHE A 158 12.82 -4.00 4.19
C PHE A 158 12.31 -4.31 5.59
N TRP A 159 12.64 -5.51 6.05
CA TRP A 159 12.18 -6.03 7.32
C TRP A 159 12.79 -5.27 8.51
N ARG A 160 14.08 -4.93 8.47
CA ARG A 160 14.70 -4.07 9.50
C ARG A 160 14.04 -2.70 9.60
N THR A 161 13.64 -2.12 8.47
CA THR A 161 12.94 -0.83 8.47
C THR A 161 11.56 -0.96 9.11
N ILE A 162 10.83 -2.04 8.85
CA ILE A 162 9.55 -2.32 9.53
C ILE A 162 9.76 -2.43 11.04
N ASP A 163 10.74 -3.24 11.47
CA ASP A 163 11.06 -3.43 12.89
C ASP A 163 11.39 -2.08 13.57
N ALA A 164 12.20 -1.24 12.92
CA ALA A 164 12.54 0.10 13.41
C ALA A 164 11.32 1.05 13.48
N ARG A 165 10.40 0.97 12.52
CA ARG A 165 9.18 1.81 12.51
C ARG A 165 8.19 1.37 13.57
N LEU A 166 8.02 0.07 13.79
CA LEU A 166 7.23 -0.47 14.92
C LEU A 166 7.81 0.01 16.25
N ALA A 167 9.13 -0.14 16.45
CA ALA A 167 9.80 0.31 17.67
C ALA A 167 9.64 1.83 17.90
N ARG A 168 9.76 2.65 16.85
CA ARG A 168 9.55 4.11 16.94
C ARG A 168 8.10 4.48 17.29
N ALA A 169 7.13 3.67 16.86
CA ALA A 169 5.73 3.82 17.25
C ALA A 169 5.44 3.25 18.66
N GLY A 170 6.44 2.74 19.37
CA GLY A 170 6.30 2.20 20.71
C GLY A 170 5.69 0.80 20.78
N VAL A 171 5.52 0.13 19.64
CA VAL A 171 4.86 -1.19 19.54
C VAL A 171 5.82 -2.30 19.11
N THR A 172 5.40 -3.55 19.22
CA THR A 172 6.19 -4.74 18.86
C THR A 172 5.55 -5.54 17.72
N PRO A 173 6.31 -6.41 17.03
CA PRO A 173 5.75 -7.35 16.06
C PRO A 173 4.62 -8.23 16.64
N ALA A 174 4.70 -8.57 17.94
CA ALA A 174 3.69 -9.38 18.61
C ALA A 174 2.32 -8.68 18.74
N GLN A 175 2.27 -7.34 18.58
CA GLN A 175 1.03 -6.55 18.63
C GLN A 175 0.38 -6.36 17.26
N VAL A 176 1.06 -6.75 16.17
CA VAL A 176 0.53 -6.69 14.79
C VAL A 176 -0.57 -7.72 14.62
N GLN A 177 -1.79 -7.23 14.37
CA GLN A 177 -2.99 -8.05 14.21
C GLN A 177 -3.66 -7.86 12.85
N VAL A 178 -3.38 -6.74 12.17
CA VAL A 178 -3.94 -6.45 10.84
C VAL A 178 -2.84 -5.93 9.93
N VAL A 179 -2.82 -6.38 8.68
CA VAL A 179 -1.93 -5.84 7.65
C VAL A 179 -2.70 -5.39 6.40
N TRP A 180 -2.24 -4.29 5.80
CA TRP A 180 -2.65 -3.88 4.46
C TRP A 180 -1.48 -4.11 3.50
N ILE A 181 -1.63 -5.07 2.59
CA ILE A 181 -0.65 -5.44 1.59
C ILE A 181 -1.02 -4.80 0.26
N LYS A 182 -0.07 -4.09 -0.34
CA LYS A 182 -0.17 -3.66 -1.74
C LYS A 182 1.19 -3.71 -2.37
N LEU A 183 1.36 -4.61 -3.32
CA LEU A 183 2.62 -4.85 -4.00
C LEU A 183 2.39 -5.09 -5.49
N ALA A 184 3.43 -4.82 -6.25
CA ALA A 184 3.56 -5.18 -7.65
C ALA A 184 5.03 -5.43 -7.95
N ASP A 185 5.34 -5.88 -9.16
CA ASP A 185 6.71 -6.05 -9.61
C ASP A 185 7.27 -4.78 -10.21
N ALA A 186 8.54 -4.51 -9.91
CA ALA A 186 9.32 -3.50 -10.60
C ALA A 186 9.84 -4.06 -11.93
N GLY A 187 9.50 -3.41 -13.04
CA GLY A 187 9.88 -3.81 -14.39
C GLY A 187 9.35 -5.19 -14.80
N PRO A 188 8.04 -5.47 -14.66
CA PRO A 188 7.48 -6.77 -15.02
C PRO A 188 7.71 -7.08 -16.50
N ARG A 189 7.87 -8.36 -16.83
CA ARG A 189 8.15 -8.85 -18.19
C ARG A 189 7.29 -10.06 -18.52
N GLY A 190 7.08 -10.27 -19.81
CA GLY A 190 6.30 -11.39 -20.32
C GLY A 190 4.82 -11.04 -20.47
N GLN A 191 4.08 -11.94 -21.11
CA GLN A 191 2.67 -11.76 -21.40
C GLN A 191 1.79 -12.13 -20.20
N PHE A 192 0.55 -11.66 -20.22
CA PHE A 192 -0.50 -12.19 -19.35
C PHE A 192 -0.89 -13.62 -19.78
N PRO A 193 -1.14 -14.56 -18.84
CA PRO A 193 -1.16 -14.38 -17.39
C PRO A 193 0.21 -14.58 -16.71
N THR A 194 1.27 -14.91 -17.45
CA THR A 194 2.56 -15.35 -16.90
C THR A 194 3.14 -14.41 -15.85
N HIS A 195 3.23 -13.09 -16.12
CA HIS A 195 3.79 -12.16 -15.14
C HIS A 195 2.88 -11.99 -13.92
N ALA A 196 1.55 -12.03 -14.09
CA ALA A 196 0.61 -11.91 -12.99
C ALA A 196 0.66 -13.14 -12.08
N ARG A 197 0.90 -14.33 -12.65
CA ARG A 197 1.18 -15.56 -11.89
C ARG A 197 2.52 -15.50 -11.14
N VAL A 198 3.52 -14.76 -11.64
CA VAL A 198 4.75 -14.50 -10.87
C VAL A 198 4.41 -13.68 -9.64
N LEU A 199 3.75 -12.53 -9.81
CA LEU A 199 3.34 -11.68 -8.70
C LEU A 199 2.46 -12.44 -7.69
N GLN A 200 1.53 -13.28 -8.14
CA GLN A 200 0.70 -14.11 -7.27
C GLN A 200 1.54 -14.98 -6.32
N ARG A 201 2.53 -15.72 -6.84
CA ARG A 201 3.41 -16.57 -6.03
C ARG A 201 4.29 -15.75 -5.08
N GLU A 202 4.68 -14.55 -5.50
CA GLU A 202 5.43 -13.65 -4.64
C GLU A 202 4.58 -13.12 -3.50
N LEU A 203 3.31 -12.78 -3.76
CA LEU A 203 2.35 -12.41 -2.72
C LEU A 203 2.12 -13.57 -1.74
N GLU A 204 1.93 -14.80 -2.23
CA GLU A 204 1.82 -16.01 -1.39
C GLU A 204 3.04 -16.16 -0.47
N ARG A 205 4.25 -16.03 -1.02
CA ARG A 205 5.48 -16.13 -0.22
C ARG A 205 5.57 -15.01 0.81
N ILE A 206 5.15 -13.80 0.48
CA ILE A 206 5.15 -12.67 1.41
C ILE A 206 4.10 -12.88 2.51
N THR A 207 2.89 -13.37 2.21
CA THR A 207 1.87 -13.63 3.23
C THR A 207 2.34 -14.68 4.25
N ARG A 208 3.09 -15.69 3.80
CA ARG A 208 3.71 -16.68 4.70
C ARG A 208 4.79 -16.06 5.58
N LEU A 209 5.65 -15.22 5.01
CA LEU A 209 6.63 -14.45 5.79
C LEU A 209 5.98 -13.52 6.81
N LEU A 210 4.77 -13.01 6.55
CA LEU A 210 4.03 -12.18 7.50
C LEU A 210 3.50 -13.03 8.67
N GLU A 211 2.96 -14.22 8.40
CA GLU A 211 2.53 -15.17 9.44
C GLU A 211 3.69 -15.53 10.38
N ASP A 212 4.86 -15.86 9.82
CA ASP A 212 6.06 -16.18 10.61
C ASP A 212 6.54 -15.01 11.49
N ARG A 213 6.37 -13.77 11.02
CA ARG A 213 6.90 -12.56 11.70
C ARG A 213 5.94 -11.98 12.72
N PHE A 214 4.64 -12.19 12.57
CA PHE A 214 3.60 -11.53 13.34
C PHE A 214 2.68 -12.57 13.97
N PRO A 215 3.04 -13.10 15.17
CA PRO A 215 2.40 -14.29 15.74
C PRO A 215 0.93 -14.10 16.15
N ASN A 216 0.42 -12.86 16.15
CA ASN A 216 -0.97 -12.54 16.45
C ASN A 216 -1.73 -12.01 15.23
N LEU A 217 -1.16 -12.14 14.02
CA LEU A 217 -1.77 -11.65 12.80
C LEU A 217 -3.11 -12.34 12.53
N GLN A 218 -4.18 -11.55 12.47
CA GLN A 218 -5.54 -12.05 12.25
C GLN A 218 -5.98 -11.87 10.80
N LEU A 219 -5.78 -10.67 10.27
CA LEU A 219 -6.39 -10.20 9.03
C LEU A 219 -5.34 -9.57 8.10
N ALA A 220 -5.36 -9.97 6.83
CA ALA A 220 -4.54 -9.37 5.80
C ALA A 220 -5.40 -8.93 4.62
N TYR A 221 -5.45 -7.62 4.39
CA TYR A 221 -6.17 -7.00 3.29
C TYR A 221 -5.22 -6.72 2.14
N VAL A 222 -5.51 -7.23 0.95
CA VAL A 222 -4.64 -7.18 -0.22
C VAL A 222 -5.27 -6.31 -1.30
N SER A 223 -4.55 -5.30 -1.74
CA SER A 223 -4.98 -4.40 -2.81
C SER A 223 -4.09 -4.56 -4.03
N SER A 224 -4.68 -4.43 -5.22
CA SER A 224 -3.95 -4.42 -6.48
C SER A 224 -3.27 -3.07 -6.72
N ARG A 225 -2.45 -3.01 -7.78
CA ARG A 225 -1.80 -1.78 -8.20
C ARG A 225 -2.83 -0.73 -8.62
N THR A 226 -2.62 0.51 -8.20
CA THR A 226 -3.37 1.67 -8.69
C THR A 226 -3.19 1.84 -10.19
N PHE A 227 -4.20 2.42 -10.86
CA PHE A 227 -4.19 2.66 -12.31
C PHE A 227 -2.87 3.29 -12.79
N GLY A 228 -2.20 2.61 -13.71
CA GLY A 228 -0.86 2.95 -14.19
C GLY A 228 -0.84 3.79 -15.47
N GLY A 229 -1.99 4.20 -16.02
CA GLY A 229 -2.06 4.81 -17.36
C GLY A 229 -1.45 6.20 -17.47
N TYR A 230 -1.12 6.82 -16.33
CA TYR A 230 -0.37 8.08 -16.25
C TYR A 230 1.11 7.89 -15.91
N ALA A 231 1.60 6.63 -15.83
CA ALA A 231 2.99 6.34 -15.54
C ALA A 231 3.91 6.90 -16.63
N ARG A 232 4.91 7.67 -16.20
CA ARG A 232 5.97 8.20 -17.08
C ARG A 232 7.23 7.33 -17.10
N THR A 233 7.26 6.30 -16.27
CA THR A 233 8.38 5.37 -16.14
C THR A 233 7.91 3.95 -16.43
N PRO A 234 8.79 3.05 -16.90
CA PRO A 234 8.44 1.65 -17.13
C PRO A 234 8.41 0.83 -15.83
N LEU A 235 8.27 1.46 -14.66
CA LEU A 235 8.37 0.76 -13.37
C LEU A 235 7.28 -0.31 -13.24
N ASN A 236 6.02 0.03 -13.54
CA ASN A 236 4.91 -0.91 -13.64
C ASN A 236 3.74 -0.16 -14.32
N PRO A 237 3.82 0.07 -15.64
CA PRO A 237 2.77 0.75 -16.38
C PRO A 237 1.60 -0.20 -16.64
N GLU A 238 0.54 0.34 -17.22
CA GLU A 238 -0.49 -0.47 -17.87
C GLU A 238 0.10 -1.29 -19.04
N PRO A 239 -0.31 -2.58 -19.24
CA PRO A 239 -1.38 -3.34 -18.57
C PRO A 239 -1.00 -4.02 -17.26
N PHE A 240 0.26 -4.00 -16.87
CA PHE A 240 0.72 -4.74 -15.68
C PHE A 240 0.06 -4.25 -14.39
N ALA A 241 -0.25 -2.96 -14.31
CA ALA A 241 -0.99 -2.39 -13.18
C ALA A 241 -2.40 -2.98 -13.08
N PHE A 242 -3.20 -2.94 -14.15
CA PHE A 242 -4.50 -3.61 -14.20
C PHE A 242 -4.39 -5.13 -13.94
N GLU A 243 -3.44 -5.80 -14.61
CA GLU A 243 -3.27 -7.25 -14.56
C GLU A 243 -2.81 -7.74 -13.17
N SER A 244 -2.27 -6.87 -12.31
CA SER A 244 -2.00 -7.19 -10.90
C SER A 244 -3.28 -7.51 -10.10
N GLY A 245 -4.45 -7.03 -10.55
CA GLY A 245 -5.73 -7.41 -9.98
C GLY A 245 -5.98 -8.92 -10.06
N PHE A 246 -5.59 -9.57 -11.15
CA PHE A 246 -5.70 -11.02 -11.27
C PHE A 246 -4.77 -11.75 -10.33
N ALA A 247 -3.56 -11.22 -10.06
CA ALA A 247 -2.65 -11.82 -9.08
C ALA A 247 -3.26 -11.84 -7.66
N VAL A 248 -3.91 -10.74 -7.25
CA VAL A 248 -4.60 -10.66 -5.96
C VAL A 248 -5.83 -11.57 -5.92
N LYS A 249 -6.63 -11.57 -7.00
CA LYS A 249 -7.79 -12.46 -7.16
C LYS A 249 -7.37 -13.91 -6.95
N TRP A 250 -6.40 -14.39 -7.73
CA TRP A 250 -5.99 -15.79 -7.71
C TRP A 250 -5.35 -16.20 -6.38
N LEU A 251 -4.63 -15.31 -5.69
CA LEU A 251 -4.13 -15.56 -4.34
C LEU A 251 -5.28 -15.86 -3.36
N ILE A 252 -6.32 -15.03 -3.37
CA ILE A 252 -7.49 -15.22 -2.49
C ILE A 252 -8.26 -16.48 -2.89
N GLU A 253 -8.39 -16.77 -4.19
CA GLU A 253 -9.02 -17.99 -4.68
C GLU A 253 -8.26 -19.26 -4.27
N GLU A 254 -6.93 -19.23 -4.27
CA GLU A 254 -6.12 -20.36 -3.78
C GLU A 254 -6.30 -20.60 -2.29
N GLN A 255 -6.42 -19.53 -1.48
CA GLN A 255 -6.75 -19.68 -0.07
C GLN A 255 -8.16 -20.26 0.12
N LEU A 256 -9.15 -19.76 -0.62
CA LEU A 256 -10.53 -20.28 -0.61
C LEU A 256 -10.60 -21.76 -1.02
N ALA A 257 -9.76 -22.18 -1.97
CA ALA A 257 -9.64 -23.56 -2.41
C ALA A 257 -8.93 -24.47 -1.39
N GLY A 258 -8.42 -23.93 -0.28
CA GLY A 258 -7.75 -24.69 0.77
C GLY A 258 -6.29 -25.03 0.44
N SER A 259 -5.59 -24.18 -0.32
CA SER A 259 -4.16 -24.36 -0.57
C SER A 259 -3.38 -24.49 0.75
N PRO A 260 -2.58 -25.55 0.97
CA PRO A 260 -1.86 -25.75 2.22
C PRO A 260 -0.93 -24.59 2.58
N GLY A 261 -0.28 -23.97 1.59
CA GLY A 261 0.62 -22.82 1.80
C GLY A 261 -0.08 -21.52 2.17
N LEU A 262 -1.40 -21.48 2.11
CA LEU A 262 -2.23 -20.34 2.46
C LEU A 262 -3.24 -20.67 3.56
N ASN A 263 -3.09 -21.82 4.22
CA ASN A 263 -4.02 -22.22 5.26
C ASN A 263 -3.97 -21.23 6.43
N PHE A 264 -5.12 -20.63 6.74
CA PHE A 264 -5.29 -19.79 7.93
C PHE A 264 -6.00 -20.55 9.06
N ASP A 265 -6.63 -21.70 8.79
CA ASP A 265 -7.46 -22.39 9.77
C ASP A 265 -6.66 -23.50 10.49
N PRO A 266 -6.39 -23.37 11.80
CA PRO A 266 -5.66 -24.40 12.55
C PRO A 266 -6.39 -25.75 12.60
N LEU A 267 -7.70 -25.79 12.33
CA LEU A 267 -8.47 -27.03 12.25
C LEU A 267 -8.25 -27.78 10.91
N ARG A 268 -7.66 -27.12 9.92
CA ARG A 268 -7.40 -27.67 8.57
C ARG A 268 -5.93 -27.97 8.31
N GLY A 269 -5.06 -27.75 9.29
CA GLY A 269 -3.62 -28.01 9.21
C GLY A 269 -2.79 -26.91 9.88
N PRO A 270 -1.45 -26.94 9.71
CA PRO A 270 -0.60 -25.83 10.13
C PRO A 270 -1.09 -24.51 9.55
N VAL A 271 -1.09 -23.46 10.38
CA VAL A 271 -1.35 -22.10 9.90
C VAL A 271 -0.08 -21.61 9.21
N GLU A 272 -0.20 -21.31 7.92
CA GLU A 272 0.91 -20.90 7.05
C GLU A 272 0.74 -19.47 6.55
N ALA A 273 -0.47 -18.91 6.61
CA ALA A 273 -0.76 -17.55 6.19
C ALA A 273 -1.94 -16.96 7.00
N PRO A 274 -2.05 -15.63 7.09
CA PRO A 274 -3.22 -14.99 7.68
C PRO A 274 -4.45 -15.18 6.78
N TRP A 275 -5.63 -14.92 7.33
CA TRP A 275 -6.85 -14.80 6.51
C TRP A 275 -6.71 -13.62 5.54
N LEU A 276 -6.95 -13.88 4.25
CA LEU A 276 -6.76 -12.94 3.15
C LEU A 276 -8.09 -12.42 2.62
N SER A 277 -8.17 -11.14 2.32
CA SER A 277 -9.29 -10.59 1.57
C SER A 277 -8.90 -9.36 0.79
N TRP A 278 -9.78 -8.90 -0.09
CA TRP A 278 -9.58 -7.65 -0.80
C TRP A 278 -9.55 -6.48 0.16
N GLY A 279 -8.51 -5.66 0.01
CA GLY A 279 -8.36 -4.37 0.68
C GLY A 279 -8.86 -3.20 -0.17
N PRO A 280 -8.88 -2.00 0.41
CA PRO A 280 -9.27 -0.77 -0.28
C PRO A 280 -8.32 -0.36 -1.41
#